data_AF-A0AAD7R100-F1
#
_entry.id   AF-A0AAD7R100-F1
#
_cell.length_a   1.000
_cell.length_b   1.000
_cell.length_c   1.000
_cell.angle_alpha   90.00
_cell.angle_beta   90.00
_cell.angle_gamma   90.00
#
_symmetry.space_group_name_H-M   'P 1'
#
loop_
_entity.id
_entity.type
_entity.pdbx_description
1 polymer ?
#
loop_
_entity_poly.entity_id
_entity_poly.type
_entity_poly.pdbx_seq_one_letter_code
_entity_poly.pdbx_strand_id
1 'polypeptide(L)' 'MEVLKKDERKRWRLGRTMDPDWPTQYRVTEVGDNNLVQLETLDGHQLKTQTPYASVKPLRKRSRAGPPLEKLCPIGLS' A
#
# COMPACT_ATOMS: atom_id res chain seq x y z
N MET A 1 -3.52 -7.13 -4.85
CA MET A 1 -3.13 -5.70 -4.75
C MET A 1 -2.58 -5.43 -3.36
N GLU A 2 -1.45 -4.73 -3.20
CA GLU A 2 -0.88 -4.40 -1.87
C GLU A 2 -1.34 -3.02 -1.40
N VAL A 3 -1.76 -2.94 -0.14
CA VAL A 3 -2.29 -1.73 0.49
C VAL A 3 -1.67 -1.55 1.87
N LEU A 4 -1.61 -0.30 2.33
CA LEU A 4 -1.32 0.04 3.71
C LEU A 4 -2.64 0.23 4.45
N LYS A 5 -2.74 -0.30 5.67
CA LYS A 5 -3.89 -0.05 6.56
C LYS A 5 -3.53 1.03 7.59
N LYS A 6 -4.47 1.93 7.85
CA LYS A 6 -4.33 2.98 8.87
C LYS A 6 -4.25 2.36 10.26
N ASP A 7 -3.29 2.80 11.07
CA ASP A 7 -3.24 2.42 12.49
C ASP A 7 -4.29 3.20 13.29
N GLU A 8 -5.27 2.50 13.85
CA GLU A 8 -6.33 3.09 14.67
C GLU A 8 -6.02 3.07 16.19
N ARG A 9 -4.97 2.34 16.62
CA ARG A 9 -4.66 2.12 18.04
C ARG A 9 -4.05 3.34 18.72
N LYS A 10 -3.45 4.27 17.99
CA LYS A 10 -2.82 5.48 18.56
C LYS A 10 -3.80 6.62 18.90
N ARG A 11 -5.07 6.32 19.19
CA ARG A 11 -6.13 7.32 19.43
C ARG A 11 -6.16 7.86 20.88
N TRP A 12 -5.03 8.12 21.56
CA TRP A 12 -5.07 8.44 23.01
C TRP A 12 -3.98 9.38 23.57
N ARG A 13 -3.58 10.47 22.89
CA ARG A 13 -2.89 11.58 23.57
C ARG A 13 -3.54 12.93 23.26
N LEU A 14 -4.09 13.55 24.30
CA LEU A 14 -4.74 14.86 24.26
C LEU A 14 -3.75 15.92 23.74
N GLY A 15 -4.09 16.62 22.66
CA GLY A 15 -3.33 17.81 22.18
C GLY A 15 -2.45 17.64 20.94
N ARG A 16 -2.43 16.48 20.27
CA ARG A 16 -1.83 16.36 18.92
C ARG A 16 -2.80 15.71 17.95
N THR A 17 -3.14 16.42 16.87
CA THR A 17 -3.64 15.80 15.64
C THR A 17 -2.54 14.90 15.13
N MET A 18 -2.60 13.62 15.47
CA MET A 18 -1.57 12.66 15.07
C MET A 18 -1.72 12.41 13.58
N ASP A 19 -0.63 12.57 12.83
CA ASP A 19 -0.59 12.14 11.43
C ASP A 19 -0.97 10.66 11.35
N PRO A 20 -1.83 10.28 10.39
CA PRO A 20 -2.20 8.89 10.22
C PRO A 20 -0.97 8.08 9.82
N ASP A 21 -0.45 7.28 10.74
CA ASP A 21 0.60 6.29 10.48
C ASP A 21 0.03 5.13 9.65
N TRP A 22 0.79 4.70 8.65
CA TRP A 22 0.47 3.59 7.74
C TRP A 22 1.52 2.47 7.86
N PRO A 23 1.67 1.84 9.04
CA PRO A 23 2.84 1.03 9.35
C PRO A 23 2.83 -0.35 8.68
N THR A 24 1.65 -0.89 8.38
CA THR A 24 1.50 -2.31 8.04
C THR A 24 0.93 -2.51 6.64
N GLN A 25 1.63 -3.32 5.86
CA GLN A 25 1.25 -3.74 4.52
C GLN A 25 0.36 -4.97 4.55
N TYR A 26 -0.66 -4.97 3.70
CA TYR A 26 -1.61 -6.04 3.52
C TYR A 26 -1.85 -6.30 2.04
N ARG A 27 -2.34 -7.49 1.72
CA ARG A 27 -2.88 -7.84 0.40
C ARG A 27 -4.38 -7.77 0.45
N VAL A 28 -4.98 -7.09 -0.52
CA VAL A 28 -6.43 -7.15 -0.76
C VAL A 28 -6.72 -8.49 -1.40
N THR A 29 -7.51 -9.32 -0.73
CA THR A 29 -7.99 -10.62 -1.22
C THR A 29 -9.37 -10.51 -1.84
N GLU A 30 -10.23 -9.65 -1.29
CA GLU A 30 -11.61 -9.47 -1.75
C GLU A 30 -12.05 -8.01 -1.56
N VAL A 31 -12.88 -7.52 -2.48
CA VAL A 31 -13.50 -6.20 -2.41
C VAL A 31 -15.01 -6.45 -2.39
N GLY A 32 -15.66 -6.14 -1.27
CA GLY A 32 -17.10 -6.27 -1.12
C GLY A 32 -17.84 -5.02 -1.57
N ASP A 33 -19.14 -5.16 -1.83
CA ASP A 33 -19.99 -4.11 -2.42
C ASP A 33 -20.16 -2.87 -1.53
N ASN A 34 -19.95 -3.00 -0.21
CA ASN A 34 -20.16 -1.94 0.78
C ASN A 34 -18.94 -1.05 1.05
N ASN A 35 -18.05 -0.86 0.06
CA ASN A 35 -16.75 -0.18 0.27
C ASN A 35 -15.90 -0.82 1.39
N LEU A 36 -16.05 -2.14 1.58
CA LEU A 36 -15.27 -2.92 2.53
C LEU A 36 -14.32 -3.82 1.76
N VAL A 37 -13.10 -3.97 2.26
CA VAL A 37 -12.09 -4.85 1.70
C VAL A 37 -11.66 -5.90 2.71
N GLN A 38 -11.53 -7.13 2.22
CA GLN A 38 -10.90 -8.22 2.94
C GLN A 38 -9.39 -8.13 2.72
N LEU A 39 -8.65 -8.21 3.82
CA LEU A 39 -7.21 -8.03 3.83
C LEU A 39 -6.53 -9.28 4.36
N GLU A 40 -5.36 -9.56 3.83
CA GLU A 40 -4.47 -10.65 4.23
C GLU A 40 -3.09 -10.08 4.57
N THR A 41 -2.44 -10.61 5.61
CA THR A 41 -1.05 -10.25 5.92
C THR A 41 -0.12 -10.76 4.83
N LEU A 42 1.10 -10.21 4.77
CA LEU A 42 2.10 -10.69 3.81
C LEU A 42 2.52 -12.15 4.05
N ASP A 43 2.34 -12.64 5.28
CA ASP A 43 2.57 -14.04 5.70
C ASP A 43 1.41 -14.99 5.34
N GLY A 44 0.35 -14.51 4.69
CA GLY A 44 -0.77 -15.35 4.22
C GLY A 44 -1.88 -15.58 5.25
N HIS A 45 -1.97 -14.75 6.30
CA HIS A 45 -3.06 -14.84 7.27
C HIS A 45 -4.15 -13.81 6.96
N GLN A 46 -5.38 -14.27 6.74
CA GLN A 46 -6.53 -13.37 6.57
C GLN A 46 -6.87 -12.63 7.87
N LEU A 47 -7.09 -11.32 7.75
CA LEU A 47 -7.66 -10.53 8.83
C LEU A 47 -9.12 -10.95 9.03
N LYS A 48 -9.49 -11.26 10.28
CA LYS A 48 -10.86 -11.61 10.64
C LYS A 48 -11.86 -10.47 10.43
N THR A 49 -11.38 -9.23 10.31
CA THR A 49 -12.22 -8.04 10.18
C THR A 49 -12.10 -7.43 8.79
N GLN A 50 -13.25 -7.24 8.15
CA GLN A 50 -13.37 -6.42 6.95
C GLN A 50 -12.96 -4.99 7.28
N THR A 51 -12.15 -4.39 6.40
CA THR A 51 -11.59 -3.05 6.60
C THR A 51 -12.24 -2.08 5.60
N PRO A 52 -12.69 -0.89 6.02
CA PRO A 52 -13.22 0.11 5.09
C PRO A 52 -12.17 0.53 4.06
N TYR A 53 -12.59 0.73 2.82
CA TYR A 53 -11.72 1.19 1.74
C TYR A 53 -11.07 2.54 2.09
N ALA A 54 -11.79 3.43 2.78
CA ALA A 54 -11.26 4.71 3.26
C ALA A 54 -10.12 4.58 4.30
N SER A 55 -9.99 3.40 4.93
CA SER A 55 -8.96 3.10 5.93
C SER A 55 -7.75 2.37 5.34
N VAL A 56 -7.72 2.20 4.01
CA VAL A 56 -6.58 1.63 3.28
C VAL A 56 -6.07 2.60 2.21
N LYS A 57 -4.77 2.51 1.90
CA LYS A 57 -4.16 3.24 0.78
C LYS A 57 -3.37 2.30 -0.11
N PRO A 58 -3.40 2.45 -1.44
CA PRO A 58 -2.58 1.64 -2.32
C PRO A 58 -1.10 1.86 -2.00
N LEU A 59 -0.36 0.77 -1.84
CA LEU A 59 1.09 0.85 -1.68
C LEU A 59 1.69 1.25 -3.03
N ARG A 60 2.18 2.49 -3.12
CA ARG A 60 2.87 2.98 -4.32
C ARG A 60 4.26 2.37 -4.36
N LYS A 61 4.40 1.20 -4.97
CA LYS A 61 5.72 0.67 -5.33
C LYS A 61 6.32 1.66 -6.32
N ARG A 62 7.37 2.38 -5.92
CA ARG A 62 8.22 3.07 -6.89
C ARG A 62 8.70 1.98 -7.83
N SER A 63 8.23 1.98 -9.07
CA SER A 63 8.91 1.22 -10.12
C SER A 63 10.36 1.64 -10.00
N ARG A 64 11.23 0.68 -9.72
CA ARG A 64 12.66 0.82 -9.97
C ARG A 64 12.78 0.83 -11.50
N ALA A 65 12.23 1.87 -12.13
CA ALA A 65 12.70 2.29 -13.43
C ALA A 65 14.18 2.48 -13.20
N GLY A 66 14.99 1.67 -13.88
CA GLY A 66 16.42 1.88 -13.91
C GLY A 66 16.73 3.32 -14.31
N PRO A 67 18.01 3.72 -14.27
CA PRO A 67 18.40 4.99 -14.87
C PRO A 67 17.74 5.11 -16.25
N PRO A 68 17.24 6.31 -16.63
CA PRO A 68 16.58 6.50 -17.91
C PRO A 68 17.45 5.88 -19.01
N LEU A 69 16.83 5.15 -19.94
CA LEU A 69 17.46 4.61 -21.15
C LEU A 69 17.85 5.78 -22.08
N GLU A 70 18.65 6.72 -21.59
CA GLU A 70 19.35 7.67 -22.42
C GLU A 70 20.70 7.04 -22.77
N LYS A 71 20.82 6.63 -24.05
CA LYS A 71 22.04 6.28 -24.79
C LYS A 71 22.54 4.84 -24.68
N LEU A 72 21.73 3.90 -25.15
CA LEU A 72 22.27 2.89 -26.06
C LEU A 72 22.09 3.45 -27.47
N CYS A 73 23.13 4.07 -28.02
CA CYS A 73 23.24 4.26 -29.46
C CYS A 73 23.93 3.02 -30.02
N PRO A 74 23.27 2.15 -30.80
CA PRO A 74 23.94 1.20 -31.66
C PRO A 74 23.82 1.69 -33.11
N ILE A 75 24.73 2.55 -33.55
CA ILE A 75 24.95 2.85 -34.97
C ILE A 75 26.46 3.16 -35.04
N GLY A 76 27.34 2.31 -35.57
CA GLY A 76 27.26 1.69 -36.88
C GLY A 76 28.38 2.30 -37.71
N LEU A 77 29.46 1.51 -37.91
CA LEU A 77 30.41 1.54 -39.02
C LEU A 77 30.61 2.86 -39.80
N SER A 78 31.81 3.43 -39.66
CA SER A 78 32.65 3.87 -40.79
C SER A 78 34.11 3.83 -40.38
#